data_AF-A0A328VHG2-F1
#
_entry.id   AF-A0A328VHG2-F1
#
_cell.length_a   1.000
_cell.length_b   1.000
_cell.length_c   1.000
_cell.angle_alpha   90.00
_cell.angle_beta   90.00
_cell.angle_gamma   90.00
#
_symmetry.space_group_name_H-M   'P 1'
#
loop_
_entity.id
_entity.type
_entity.pdbx_description
1 polymer ?
#
loop_
_entity_poly.entity_id
_entity_poly.type
_entity_poly.pdbx_seq_one_letter_code
_entity_poly.pdbx_strand_id
1 'polypeptide(L)'
;MTLNEQQMKPSPSPGTHQPEDALSQAALGNTLRPFGLLAELTYRCPLRCPYCSNPTQILSDQRQPELTTSEWQRVIGEAATLGVLHLLFSGGEPLLRRDLPVLVDSARSIGLYTNLITSALGLTRRRLQELREAGLDSVQISFQADEAALADGIAGCPGAHEHKLEAARLVNACGLPLTINVVLHRGNIERLPALITLAERLGAQRLELASTQYLGWAFCNKVALLPTKAQVQQAETIVRAAQERLRGRMEVIYVWPDYYAERPKPCLYGWGRRYLTITPEGEVLPCQTARVIPNLHFDNVRQHSLAWIWQRSAAFERFRGSHWMPEPCRSCPLREQDFGGCRCQAFLLTGDAANTDPACSLSPHRARLLAILSEVEQQSGSSPSFHRPFAPDGRPLIPILFRTNPKSCPGE
;
A
#
# COMPACT_ATOMS: atom_id res chain seq x y z
N MET A 1 -35.89 -54.46 -48.65
CA MET A 1 -34.87 -54.66 -49.69
C MET A 1 -34.60 -53.31 -50.36
N THR A 2 -33.45 -52.65 -50.30
CA THR A 2 -32.27 -52.68 -49.42
C THR A 2 -31.53 -51.36 -49.74
N LEU A 3 -31.02 -50.69 -48.71
CA LEU A 3 -30.23 -49.45 -48.78
C LEU A 3 -28.79 -49.75 -49.25
N ASN A 4 -28.09 -48.75 -49.80
CA ASN A 4 -26.76 -48.87 -50.41
C ASN A 4 -25.77 -47.91 -49.70
N GLU A 5 -24.70 -48.43 -49.11
CA GLU A 5 -23.58 -47.71 -48.46
C GLU A 5 -22.27 -48.00 -49.24
N GLN A 6 -21.63 -46.98 -49.80
CA GLN A 6 -20.38 -46.34 -49.34
C GLN A 6 -19.10 -47.19 -49.35
N GLN A 7 -18.09 -46.73 -50.13
CA GLN A 7 -16.68 -46.80 -49.72
C GLN A 7 -15.85 -45.70 -50.39
N MET A 8 -15.06 -45.01 -49.56
CA MET A 8 -14.18 -43.87 -49.82
C MET A 8 -12.84 -44.29 -50.43
N LYS A 9 -12.20 -43.37 -51.18
CA LYS A 9 -10.76 -43.39 -51.54
C LYS A 9 -10.05 -42.16 -50.95
N PRO A 10 -8.75 -42.25 -50.59
CA PRO A 10 -8.00 -41.14 -50.00
C PRO A 10 -7.07 -40.44 -51.01
N SER A 11 -6.73 -39.18 -50.74
CA SER A 11 -5.70 -38.37 -51.41
C SER A 11 -5.33 -37.15 -50.52
N PRO A 12 -4.19 -36.45 -50.72
CA PRO A 12 -3.12 -36.35 -49.72
C PRO A 12 -2.90 -34.92 -49.16
N SER A 13 -1.92 -34.81 -48.25
CA SER A 13 -1.45 -33.63 -47.50
C SER A 13 -1.10 -32.39 -48.35
N PRO A 14 -1.22 -31.18 -47.75
CA PRO A 14 0.00 -30.41 -47.46
C PRO A 14 -0.09 -29.51 -46.20
N GLY A 15 1.07 -29.05 -45.73
CA GLY A 15 1.21 -27.68 -45.22
C GLY A 15 1.47 -27.50 -43.73
N THR A 16 2.72 -27.18 -43.42
CA THR A 16 3.20 -26.62 -42.14
C THR A 16 2.52 -25.29 -41.80
N HIS A 17 1.71 -25.30 -40.74
CA HIS A 17 1.45 -24.13 -39.89
C HIS A 17 1.85 -24.52 -38.46
N GLN A 18 2.89 -23.89 -37.93
CA GLN A 18 3.16 -23.94 -36.48
C GLN A 18 2.07 -23.12 -35.76
N PRO A 19 1.37 -23.67 -34.77
CA PRO A 19 0.59 -22.85 -33.85
C PRO A 19 1.52 -22.32 -32.75
N GLU A 20 1.60 -21.00 -32.61
CA GLU A 20 2.12 -20.31 -31.41
C GLU A 20 1.24 -20.52 -30.15
N ASP A 21 0.25 -21.42 -30.22
CA ASP A 21 -0.77 -21.66 -29.18
C ASP A 21 -0.53 -22.90 -28.33
N ALA A 22 0.74 -23.20 -28.02
CA ALA A 22 1.10 -24.24 -27.08
C ALA A 22 2.00 -23.70 -25.95
N LEU A 23 1.52 -22.66 -25.26
CA LEU A 23 1.84 -22.50 -23.84
C LEU A 23 1.23 -23.67 -23.08
N SER A 24 1.91 -24.82 -23.18
CA SER A 24 1.53 -26.03 -22.50
C SER A 24 1.43 -25.74 -21.01
N GLN A 25 0.36 -26.25 -20.39
CA GLN A 25 0.14 -26.25 -18.94
C GLN A 25 1.29 -26.91 -18.16
N ALA A 26 2.29 -27.49 -18.83
CA ALA A 26 3.52 -28.02 -18.25
C ALA A 26 4.61 -26.96 -17.96
N ALA A 27 4.48 -25.72 -18.44
CA ALA A 27 5.36 -24.59 -18.08
C ALA A 27 4.93 -23.85 -16.80
N LEU A 28 3.91 -24.34 -16.10
CA LEU A 28 3.45 -23.87 -14.78
C LEU A 28 4.34 -24.36 -13.62
N GLY A 29 5.63 -24.57 -13.90
CA GLY A 29 6.64 -24.88 -12.89
C GLY A 29 6.93 -23.64 -12.05
N ASN A 30 6.39 -23.60 -10.82
CA ASN A 30 6.88 -22.78 -9.71
C ASN A 30 7.06 -21.25 -9.96
N THR A 31 6.36 -20.67 -10.93
CA THR A 31 6.41 -19.22 -11.18
C THR A 31 5.60 -18.48 -10.12
N LEU A 32 6.25 -17.68 -9.28
CA LEU A 32 5.59 -16.80 -8.31
C LEU A 32 4.56 -15.92 -9.03
N ARG A 33 3.33 -15.88 -8.52
CA ARG A 33 2.25 -15.03 -9.04
C ARG A 33 1.95 -13.89 -8.06
N PRO A 34 1.81 -12.65 -8.53
CA PRO A 34 1.36 -11.56 -7.68
C PRO A 34 -0.07 -11.80 -7.24
N PHE A 35 -0.35 -11.51 -5.97
CA PHE A 35 -1.68 -11.58 -5.39
C PHE A 35 -2.41 -10.23 -5.50
N GLY A 36 -1.69 -9.13 -5.27
CA GLY A 36 -2.26 -7.78 -5.29
C GLY A 36 -1.45 -6.78 -6.10
N LEU A 37 -2.16 -5.86 -6.76
CA LEU A 37 -1.61 -4.70 -7.45
C LEU A 37 -2.09 -3.43 -6.77
N LEU A 38 -1.16 -2.60 -6.28
CA LEU A 38 -1.43 -1.23 -5.88
C LEU A 38 -1.28 -0.32 -7.10
N ALA A 39 -2.39 0.19 -7.62
CA ALA A 39 -2.41 1.14 -8.73
C ALA A 39 -2.43 2.57 -8.17
N GLU A 40 -1.26 3.22 -8.14
CA GLU A 40 -1.14 4.63 -7.76
C GLU A 40 -1.50 5.50 -8.96
N LEU A 41 -2.76 5.96 -9.03
CA LEU A 41 -3.28 6.53 -10.26
C LEU A 41 -2.83 7.98 -10.53
N THR A 42 -2.50 8.70 -9.46
CA THR A 42 -2.00 10.08 -9.46
C THR A 42 -1.29 10.33 -8.13
N TYR A 43 -0.35 11.28 -8.07
CA TYR A 43 0.19 11.78 -6.79
C TYR A 43 -0.36 13.15 -6.40
N ARG A 44 -1.39 13.64 -7.10
CA ARG A 44 -2.20 14.76 -6.59
C ARG A 44 -2.99 14.27 -5.39
N CYS A 45 -3.11 15.10 -4.36
CA CYS A 45 -3.89 14.80 -3.16
C CYS A 45 -4.32 16.11 -2.49
N PRO A 46 -5.53 16.21 -1.95
CA PRO A 46 -5.94 17.36 -1.16
C PRO A 46 -5.26 17.40 0.23
N LEU A 47 -4.84 16.24 0.76
CA LEU A 47 -4.20 16.14 2.07
C LEU A 47 -2.69 16.38 2.01
N ARG A 48 -2.09 16.67 3.18
CA ARG A 48 -0.66 16.96 3.37
C ARG A 48 -0.03 16.14 4.51
N CYS A 49 -0.57 14.94 4.80
CA CYS A 49 -0.19 14.13 5.95
C CYS A 49 1.34 13.99 6.14
N PRO A 50 1.86 14.17 7.37
CA PRO A 50 3.31 14.20 7.64
C PRO A 50 3.96 12.79 7.66
N TYR A 51 3.17 11.74 7.53
CA TYR A 51 3.61 10.34 7.46
C TYR A 51 3.36 9.70 6.09
N CYS A 52 2.98 10.49 5.07
CA CYS A 52 2.59 9.97 3.77
C CYS A 52 3.68 9.06 3.14
N SER A 53 3.25 7.95 2.55
CA SER A 53 4.14 6.98 1.89
C SER A 53 4.51 7.36 0.46
N ASN A 54 3.78 8.29 -0.17
CA ASN A 54 4.14 8.81 -1.49
C ASN A 54 5.54 9.42 -1.46
N PRO A 55 6.23 9.46 -2.63
CA PRO A 55 7.57 10.03 -2.72
C PRO A 55 7.67 11.43 -2.08
N THR A 56 8.80 11.75 -1.47
CA THR A 56 9.05 13.11 -0.93
C THR A 56 9.33 14.12 -2.04
N GLN A 57 9.83 13.65 -3.18
CA GLN A 57 10.11 14.45 -4.37
C GLN A 57 8.97 14.30 -5.40
N ILE A 58 7.79 14.83 -5.07
CA ILE A 58 6.62 14.79 -5.97
C ILE A 58 6.74 15.84 -7.09
N LEU A 59 7.46 16.92 -6.84
CA LEU A 59 7.55 18.13 -7.68
C LEU A 59 8.73 18.16 -8.66
N SER A 60 9.31 17.01 -9.04
CA SER A 60 10.44 17.01 -9.97
C SER A 60 10.01 17.34 -11.40
N ASP A 61 10.68 18.31 -12.04
CA ASP A 61 10.48 18.74 -13.43
C ASP A 61 10.73 17.62 -14.48
N GLN A 62 11.25 16.47 -14.06
CA GLN A 62 11.57 15.31 -14.90
C GLN A 62 10.47 14.24 -14.94
N ARG A 63 9.27 14.51 -14.41
CA ARG A 63 8.18 13.50 -14.40
C ARG A 63 7.57 13.31 -15.77
N GLN A 64 7.40 12.05 -16.15
CA GLN A 64 6.56 11.66 -17.28
C GLN A 64 5.08 11.97 -16.97
N PRO A 65 4.24 12.12 -18.01
CA PRO A 65 2.80 12.26 -17.81
C PRO A 65 2.18 11.01 -17.15
N GLU A 66 1.14 11.26 -16.34
CA GLU A 66 0.29 10.19 -15.78
C GLU A 66 -0.22 9.29 -16.91
N LEU A 67 -0.34 7.98 -16.64
CA LEU A 67 -0.91 7.01 -17.57
C LEU A 67 -2.33 7.43 -17.96
N THR A 68 -2.58 7.33 -19.27
CA THR A 68 -3.89 7.54 -19.87
C THR A 68 -4.87 6.43 -19.46
N THR A 69 -6.16 6.64 -19.70
CA THR A 69 -7.19 5.64 -19.41
C THR A 69 -6.92 4.31 -20.12
N SER A 70 -6.60 4.35 -21.41
CA SER A 70 -6.34 3.15 -22.21
C SER A 70 -5.08 2.39 -21.75
N GLU A 71 -4.04 3.11 -21.32
CA GLU A 71 -2.84 2.49 -20.73
C GLU A 71 -3.18 1.76 -19.42
N TRP A 72 -3.97 2.37 -18.54
CA TRP A 72 -4.42 1.71 -17.32
C TRP A 72 -5.30 0.49 -17.62
N GLN A 73 -6.23 0.57 -18.56
CA GLN A 73 -7.08 -0.55 -18.96
C GLN A 73 -6.26 -1.74 -19.46
N ARG A 74 -5.25 -1.50 -20.30
CA ARG A 74 -4.31 -2.54 -20.75
C ARG A 74 -3.59 -3.18 -19.57
N VAL A 75 -3.01 -2.36 -18.70
CA VAL A 75 -2.24 -2.85 -17.53
C VAL A 75 -3.11 -3.64 -16.56
N ILE A 76 -4.36 -3.24 -16.37
CA ILE A 76 -5.36 -3.97 -15.57
C ILE A 76 -5.61 -5.37 -16.18
N GLY A 77 -5.78 -5.45 -17.51
CA GLY A 77 -5.89 -6.73 -18.23
C GLY A 77 -4.66 -7.62 -18.10
N GLU A 78 -3.46 -7.03 -18.21
CA GLU A 78 -2.20 -7.74 -18.01
C GLU A 78 -2.05 -8.24 -16.56
N ALA A 79 -2.49 -7.47 -15.56
CA ALA A 79 -2.47 -7.85 -14.16
C ALA A 79 -3.36 -9.07 -13.89
N ALA A 80 -4.57 -9.10 -14.43
CA ALA A 80 -5.46 -10.25 -14.33
C ALA A 80 -4.85 -11.50 -14.98
N THR A 81 -4.27 -11.34 -16.18
CA THR A 81 -3.58 -12.44 -16.89
C THR A 81 -2.39 -12.99 -16.09
N LEU A 82 -1.68 -12.10 -15.38
CA LEU A 82 -0.56 -12.47 -14.51
C LEU A 82 -0.98 -13.18 -13.21
N GLY A 83 -2.29 -13.18 -12.90
CA GLY A 83 -2.88 -13.86 -11.74
C GLY A 83 -3.12 -12.95 -10.52
N VAL A 84 -3.09 -11.62 -10.70
CA VAL A 84 -3.54 -10.69 -9.66
C VAL A 84 -5.01 -10.96 -9.34
N LEU A 85 -5.34 -10.92 -8.05
CA LEU A 85 -6.70 -11.08 -7.57
C LEU A 85 -7.27 -9.76 -7.02
N HIS A 86 -6.42 -8.94 -6.40
CA HIS A 86 -6.82 -7.70 -5.74
C HIS A 86 -6.21 -6.49 -6.43
N LEU A 87 -7.04 -5.57 -6.92
CA LEU A 87 -6.63 -4.29 -7.46
C LEU A 87 -6.98 -3.17 -6.48
N LEU A 88 -5.95 -2.47 -5.99
CA LEU A 88 -6.09 -1.41 -5.00
C LEU A 88 -5.86 -0.06 -5.70
N PHE A 89 -6.92 0.71 -5.89
CA PHE A 89 -6.83 2.06 -6.46
C PHE A 89 -6.40 3.04 -5.37
N SER A 90 -5.27 3.71 -5.58
CA SER A 90 -4.66 4.61 -4.60
C SER A 90 -3.78 5.66 -5.28
N GLY A 91 -2.66 6.03 -4.65
CA GLY A 91 -1.72 7.06 -5.09
C GLY A 91 -1.71 8.18 -4.07
N GLY A 92 -2.00 9.40 -4.49
CA GLY A 92 -2.30 10.52 -3.60
C GLY A 92 -3.79 10.54 -3.29
N GLU A 93 -4.61 10.81 -4.30
CA GLU A 93 -6.07 10.72 -4.21
C GLU A 93 -6.66 10.22 -5.54
N PRO A 94 -7.09 8.95 -5.62
CA PRO A 94 -7.68 8.39 -6.84
C PRO A 94 -8.96 9.10 -7.29
N LEU A 95 -9.74 9.71 -6.37
CA LEU A 95 -10.98 10.42 -6.73
C LEU A 95 -10.75 11.67 -7.61
N LEU A 96 -9.51 12.18 -7.69
CA LEU A 96 -9.16 13.28 -8.59
C LEU A 96 -9.14 12.88 -10.06
N ARG A 97 -9.16 11.58 -10.36
CA ARG A 97 -9.28 11.06 -11.72
C ARG A 97 -10.72 10.94 -12.13
N ARG A 98 -11.10 11.64 -13.21
CA ARG A 98 -12.46 11.63 -13.76
C ARG A 98 -12.84 10.26 -14.34
N ASP A 99 -11.85 9.56 -14.91
CA ASP A 99 -11.97 8.25 -15.54
C ASP A 99 -11.98 7.06 -14.56
N LEU A 100 -11.95 7.29 -13.24
CA LEU A 100 -11.93 6.23 -12.23
C LEU A 100 -13.07 5.17 -12.41
N PRO A 101 -14.36 5.53 -12.65
CA PRO A 101 -15.39 4.52 -12.90
C PRO A 101 -15.09 3.62 -14.10
N VAL A 102 -14.46 4.15 -15.16
CA VAL A 102 -14.06 3.34 -16.33
C VAL A 102 -12.99 2.32 -15.94
N LEU A 103 -12.05 2.70 -15.08
CA LEU A 103 -11.00 1.79 -14.59
C LEU A 103 -11.56 0.71 -13.67
N VAL A 104 -12.53 1.06 -12.81
CA VAL A 104 -13.25 0.10 -11.96
C VAL A 104 -13.99 -0.93 -12.81
N ASP A 105 -14.77 -0.48 -13.80
CA ASP A 105 -15.49 -1.36 -14.72
C ASP A 105 -14.55 -2.30 -15.50
N SER A 106 -13.42 -1.76 -15.96
CA SER A 106 -12.39 -2.53 -16.68
C SER A 106 -11.77 -3.62 -15.80
N ALA A 107 -11.61 -3.39 -14.50
CA ALA A 107 -11.12 -4.39 -13.56
C ALA A 107 -12.20 -5.42 -13.20
N ARG A 108 -13.44 -4.96 -13.00
CA ARG A 108 -14.55 -5.82 -12.60
C ARG A 108 -14.99 -6.78 -13.70
N SER A 109 -14.99 -6.32 -14.96
CA SER A 109 -15.35 -7.11 -16.14
C SER A 109 -14.42 -8.31 -16.38
N ILE A 110 -13.21 -8.28 -15.84
CA ILE A 110 -12.22 -9.36 -15.91
C ILE A 110 -12.01 -10.08 -14.57
N GLY A 111 -12.88 -9.85 -13.59
CA GLY A 111 -12.95 -10.61 -12.34
C GLY A 111 -11.96 -10.21 -11.24
N LEU A 112 -11.35 -9.03 -11.30
CA LEU A 112 -10.52 -8.52 -10.20
C LEU A 112 -11.40 -7.98 -9.07
N TYR A 113 -10.99 -8.23 -7.83
CA TYR A 113 -11.57 -7.58 -6.66
C TYR A 113 -11.00 -6.18 -6.51
N THR A 114 -11.86 -5.16 -6.50
CA THR A 114 -11.47 -3.75 -6.49
C THR A 114 -11.66 -3.10 -5.12
N ASN A 115 -10.60 -2.47 -4.61
CA ASN A 115 -10.65 -1.65 -3.38
C ASN A 115 -10.22 -0.22 -3.69
N LEU A 116 -11.04 0.75 -3.29
CA LEU A 116 -10.73 2.17 -3.38
C LEU A 116 -10.12 2.68 -2.08
N ILE A 117 -8.82 3.00 -2.09
CA ILE A 117 -8.13 3.63 -0.95
C ILE A 117 -8.13 5.15 -1.15
N THR A 118 -8.86 5.87 -0.32
CA THR A 118 -9.14 7.30 -0.54
C THR A 118 -9.11 8.14 0.74
N SER A 119 -8.81 9.43 0.60
CA SER A 119 -9.11 10.46 1.61
C SER A 119 -10.60 10.77 1.73
N ALA A 120 -11.41 10.27 0.80
CA ALA A 120 -12.83 10.53 0.63
C ALA A 120 -13.23 11.97 0.30
N LEU A 121 -12.25 12.88 0.15
CA LEU A 121 -12.53 14.23 -0.32
C LEU A 121 -12.91 14.19 -1.81
N GLY A 122 -14.14 14.64 -2.10
CA GLY A 122 -14.76 14.53 -3.41
C GLY A 122 -15.66 13.29 -3.59
N LEU A 123 -15.80 12.43 -2.58
CA LEU A 123 -16.70 11.27 -2.63
C LEU A 123 -18.16 11.68 -2.39
N THR A 124 -18.77 12.29 -3.40
CA THR A 124 -20.20 12.63 -3.37
C THR A 124 -21.08 11.38 -3.55
N ARG A 125 -22.36 11.47 -3.17
CA ARG A 125 -23.35 10.40 -3.42
C ARG A 125 -23.40 9.97 -4.88
N ARG A 126 -23.41 10.94 -5.81
CA ARG A 126 -23.39 10.70 -7.25
C ARG A 126 -22.13 9.93 -7.67
N ARG A 127 -20.95 10.39 -7.21
CA ARG A 127 -19.67 9.74 -7.54
C ARG A 127 -19.60 8.31 -6.99
N LEU A 128 -20.09 8.10 -5.78
CA LEU A 128 -20.16 6.77 -5.18
C LEU A 128 -21.12 5.83 -5.94
N GLN A 129 -22.26 6.34 -6.40
CA GLN A 129 -23.19 5.57 -7.25
C GLN A 129 -22.54 5.17 -8.57
N GLU A 130 -21.86 6.10 -9.27
CA GLU A 130 -21.10 5.80 -10.49
C GLU A 130 -20.07 4.67 -10.27
N LEU A 131 -19.34 4.71 -9.15
CA LEU A 131 -18.35 3.69 -8.80
C LEU A 131 -18.99 2.34 -8.45
N ARG A 132 -20.12 2.35 -7.75
CA ARG A 132 -20.87 1.13 -7.45
C ARG A 132 -21.43 0.48 -8.71
N GLU A 133 -21.99 1.28 -9.63
CA GLU A 133 -22.52 0.81 -10.91
C GLU A 133 -21.41 0.24 -11.80
N ALA A 134 -20.21 0.82 -11.76
CA ALA A 134 -19.01 0.26 -12.38
C ALA A 134 -18.51 -1.03 -11.69
N GLY A 135 -19.06 -1.39 -10.53
CA GLY A 135 -18.77 -2.63 -9.84
C GLY A 135 -17.64 -2.56 -8.83
N LEU A 136 -17.42 -1.41 -8.18
CA LEU A 136 -16.50 -1.29 -7.04
C LEU A 136 -16.88 -2.25 -5.91
N ASP A 137 -15.93 -3.01 -5.38
CA ASP A 137 -16.21 -4.04 -4.38
C ASP A 137 -16.06 -3.57 -2.92
N SER A 138 -15.17 -2.60 -2.65
CA SER A 138 -14.98 -2.04 -1.30
C SER A 138 -14.35 -0.65 -1.31
N VAL A 139 -14.56 0.08 -0.20
CA VAL A 139 -13.97 1.41 0.03
C VAL A 139 -13.20 1.41 1.34
N GLN A 140 -11.96 1.89 1.28
CA GLN A 140 -11.08 2.13 2.41
C GLN A 140 -10.87 3.63 2.59
N ILE A 141 -11.39 4.18 3.69
CA ILE A 141 -11.27 5.60 4.03
C ILE A 141 -10.19 5.80 5.09
N SER A 142 -9.22 6.66 4.77
CA SER A 142 -8.10 6.99 5.65
C SER A 142 -8.48 8.09 6.66
N PHE A 143 -8.60 7.75 7.94
CA PHE A 143 -8.83 8.67 9.05
C PHE A 143 -7.52 8.97 9.81
N GLN A 144 -7.41 10.20 10.34
CA GLN A 144 -6.21 10.67 11.06
C GLN A 144 -6.37 10.62 12.57
N ALA A 145 -7.56 10.93 13.06
CA ALA A 145 -7.94 10.90 14.46
C ALA A 145 -9.47 10.74 14.58
N ASP A 146 -9.95 10.58 15.81
CA ASP A 146 -11.36 10.49 16.19
C ASP A 146 -12.06 11.86 16.28
N GLU A 147 -11.31 12.92 16.58
CA GLU A 147 -11.79 14.30 16.72
C GLU A 147 -11.39 15.16 15.50
N ALA A 148 -12.28 16.08 15.10
CA ALA A 148 -12.12 16.88 13.87
C ALA A 148 -10.86 17.75 13.86
N ALA A 149 -10.63 18.54 14.93
CA ALA A 149 -9.50 19.46 14.98
C ALA A 149 -8.15 18.72 14.87
N LEU A 150 -7.97 17.66 15.65
CA LEU A 150 -6.77 16.82 15.59
C LEU A 150 -6.63 16.13 14.22
N ALA A 151 -7.72 15.56 13.69
CA ALA A 151 -7.70 14.87 12.41
C ALA A 151 -7.31 15.81 11.26
N ASP A 152 -7.91 17.00 11.21
CA ASP A 152 -7.66 18.01 10.18
C ASP A 152 -6.25 18.60 10.29
N GLY A 153 -5.76 18.81 11.51
CA GLY A 153 -4.39 19.24 11.78
C GLY A 153 -3.35 18.23 11.31
N ILE A 154 -3.55 16.93 11.59
CA ILE A 154 -2.68 15.86 11.08
C ILE A 154 -2.81 15.73 9.56
N ALA A 155 -4.02 15.90 9.01
CA ALA A 155 -4.26 15.81 7.58
C ALA A 155 -3.69 17.02 6.81
N GLY A 156 -3.46 18.15 7.50
CA GLY A 156 -3.10 19.42 6.89
C GLY A 156 -4.20 19.97 5.98
N CYS A 157 -5.47 19.68 6.29
CA CYS A 157 -6.63 20.03 5.49
C CYS A 157 -7.86 20.30 6.40
N PRO A 158 -8.19 21.57 6.69
CA PRO A 158 -9.38 21.92 7.46
C PRO A 158 -10.68 21.39 6.84
N GLY A 159 -11.60 20.92 7.68
CA GLY A 159 -12.91 20.38 7.28
C GLY A 159 -12.85 18.98 6.68
N ALA A 160 -11.67 18.36 6.56
CA ALA A 160 -11.55 17.05 5.93
C ALA A 160 -12.23 15.94 6.73
N HIS A 161 -12.18 16.02 8.07
CA HIS A 161 -12.76 15.02 8.95
C HIS A 161 -14.28 14.90 8.78
N GLU A 162 -15.00 16.02 8.74
CA GLU A 162 -16.46 16.03 8.56
C GLU A 162 -16.87 15.40 7.22
N HIS A 163 -16.15 15.74 6.15
CA HIS A 163 -16.37 15.13 4.83
C HIS A 163 -16.14 13.60 4.86
N LYS A 164 -15.13 13.13 5.58
CA LYS A 164 -14.86 11.69 5.73
C LYS A 164 -15.95 10.97 6.52
N LEU A 165 -16.48 11.59 7.58
CA LEU A 165 -17.60 11.05 8.33
C LEU A 165 -18.83 10.88 7.43
N GLU A 166 -19.13 11.88 6.61
CA GLU A 166 -20.25 11.81 5.68
C GLU A 166 -20.03 10.76 4.59
N ALA A 167 -18.85 10.74 3.98
CA ALA A 167 -18.47 9.73 3.00
C ALA A 167 -18.60 8.30 3.54
N ALA A 168 -18.16 8.06 4.79
CA ALA A 168 -18.31 6.75 5.43
C ALA A 168 -19.78 6.33 5.58
N ARG A 169 -20.68 7.26 5.94
CA ARG A 169 -22.13 6.99 5.99
C ARG A 169 -22.68 6.67 4.61
N LEU A 170 -22.25 7.42 3.58
CA LEU A 170 -22.66 7.19 2.20
C LEU A 170 -22.22 5.81 1.70
N VAL A 171 -20.99 5.38 1.99
CA VAL A 171 -20.46 4.04 1.63
C VAL A 171 -21.37 2.94 2.16
N ASN A 172 -21.73 2.99 3.46
CA ASN A 172 -22.63 2.00 4.04
C ASN A 172 -24.05 2.08 3.48
N ALA A 173 -24.59 3.29 3.30
CA ALA A 173 -25.91 3.48 2.71
C ALA A 173 -25.99 2.96 1.25
N CYS A 174 -24.84 2.94 0.55
CA CYS A 174 -24.70 2.35 -0.77
C CYS A 174 -24.53 0.82 -0.74
N GLY A 175 -24.42 0.21 0.44
CA GLY A 175 -24.24 -1.24 0.59
C GLY A 175 -22.82 -1.73 0.27
N LEU A 176 -21.83 -0.83 0.22
CA LEU A 176 -20.44 -1.20 0.00
C LEU A 176 -19.73 -1.49 1.34
N PRO A 177 -18.87 -2.53 1.40
CA PRO A 177 -17.98 -2.76 2.53
C PRO A 177 -17.09 -1.55 2.81
N LEU A 178 -17.15 -1.05 4.05
CA LEU A 178 -16.31 0.03 4.55
C LEU A 178 -15.14 -0.53 5.36
N THR A 179 -13.92 -0.15 4.97
CA THR A 179 -12.71 -0.26 5.79
C THR A 179 -12.31 1.13 6.28
N ILE A 180 -12.06 1.27 7.58
CA ILE A 180 -11.41 2.46 8.13
C ILE A 180 -9.93 2.14 8.31
N ASN A 181 -9.06 2.96 7.72
CA ASN A 181 -7.63 2.84 7.91
C ASN A 181 -7.12 4.04 8.72
N VAL A 182 -6.28 3.77 9.71
CA VAL A 182 -5.66 4.78 10.55
C VAL A 182 -4.17 4.49 10.65
N VAL A 183 -3.35 5.48 10.29
CA VAL A 183 -1.92 5.45 10.58
C VAL A 183 -1.71 5.92 12.02
N LEU A 184 -1.27 5.00 12.87
CA LEU A 184 -0.96 5.28 14.27
C LEU A 184 0.44 5.87 14.39
N HIS A 185 0.52 7.05 14.98
CA HIS A 185 1.75 7.72 15.35
C HIS A 185 1.64 8.19 16.80
N ARG A 186 2.73 8.71 17.34
CA ARG A 186 2.81 9.18 18.73
C ARG A 186 1.65 10.10 19.16
N GLY A 187 1.16 10.93 18.25
CA GLY A 187 0.11 11.92 18.53
C GLY A 187 -1.31 11.37 18.62
N ASN A 188 -1.60 10.19 18.04
CA ASN A 188 -2.95 9.64 18.00
C ASN A 188 -3.07 8.22 18.60
N ILE A 189 -1.96 7.54 18.90
CA ILE A 189 -1.99 6.14 19.36
C ILE A 189 -2.74 5.94 20.69
N GLU A 190 -2.71 6.92 21.59
CA GLU A 190 -3.48 6.88 22.85
C GLU A 190 -4.99 7.07 22.65
N ARG A 191 -5.42 7.55 21.47
CA ARG A 191 -6.84 7.72 21.11
C ARG A 191 -7.44 6.44 20.54
N LEU A 192 -6.70 5.33 20.54
CA LEU A 192 -7.14 4.04 20.03
C LEU A 192 -8.55 3.62 20.47
N PRO A 193 -8.94 3.72 21.75
CA PRO A 193 -10.30 3.37 22.17
C PRO A 193 -11.37 4.18 21.43
N ALA A 194 -11.15 5.49 21.27
CA ALA A 194 -12.09 6.38 20.60
C ALA A 194 -12.11 6.16 19.08
N LEU A 195 -10.96 5.85 18.47
CA LEU A 195 -10.87 5.44 17.06
C LEU A 195 -11.65 4.14 16.79
N ILE A 196 -11.56 3.17 17.69
CA ILE A 196 -12.32 1.92 17.60
C ILE A 196 -13.83 2.21 17.71
N THR A 197 -14.25 3.03 18.68
CA THR A 197 -15.65 3.45 18.82
C THR A 197 -16.15 4.23 17.60
N LEU A 198 -15.32 5.10 17.01
CA LEU A 198 -15.63 5.79 15.75
C LEU A 198 -15.90 4.77 14.64
N ALA A 199 -15.06 3.76 14.50
CA ALA A 199 -15.22 2.74 13.46
C ALA A 199 -16.48 1.90 13.64
N GLU A 200 -16.80 1.51 14.88
CA GLU A 200 -18.08 0.84 15.21
C GLU A 200 -19.28 1.72 14.87
N ARG A 201 -19.26 3.00 15.26
CA ARG A 201 -20.34 3.96 14.98
C ARG A 201 -20.54 4.17 13.48
N LEU A 202 -19.45 4.18 12.73
CA LEU A 202 -19.47 4.28 11.28
C LEU A 202 -19.78 2.93 10.61
N GLY A 203 -20.10 1.86 11.33
CA GLY A 203 -20.47 0.57 10.73
C GLY A 203 -19.40 -0.05 9.85
N ALA A 204 -18.12 0.21 10.11
CA ALA A 204 -17.03 -0.37 9.34
C ALA A 204 -16.98 -1.89 9.52
N GLN A 205 -16.76 -2.62 8.43
CA GLN A 205 -16.54 -4.07 8.47
C GLN A 205 -15.11 -4.41 8.89
N ARG A 206 -14.17 -3.50 8.60
CA ARG A 206 -12.75 -3.63 8.96
C ARG A 206 -12.19 -2.31 9.48
N LEU A 207 -11.35 -2.42 10.51
CA LEU A 207 -10.53 -1.35 11.05
C LEU A 207 -9.06 -1.75 10.93
N GLU A 208 -8.32 -1.05 10.08
CA GLU A 208 -6.88 -1.23 9.89
C GLU A 208 -6.11 -0.17 10.68
N LEU A 209 -5.35 -0.61 11.66
CA LEU A 209 -4.52 0.20 12.54
C LEU A 209 -3.06 -0.04 12.15
N ALA A 210 -2.47 0.87 11.38
CA ALA A 210 -1.11 0.72 10.89
C ALA A 210 -0.14 1.60 11.68
N SER A 211 0.78 1.03 12.45
CA SER A 211 1.81 1.84 13.11
C SER A 211 2.76 2.46 12.08
N THR A 212 3.03 3.74 12.27
CA THR A 212 3.94 4.54 11.46
C THR A 212 5.31 3.88 11.43
N GLN A 213 5.74 3.44 10.26
CA GLN A 213 7.14 3.09 10.02
C GLN A 213 7.92 4.35 9.67
N TYR A 214 9.24 4.26 9.63
CA TYR A 214 10.12 5.36 9.21
C TYR A 214 10.38 5.31 7.70
N LEU A 215 9.31 5.34 6.90
CA LEU A 215 9.37 5.35 5.44
C LEU A 215 8.74 6.63 4.88
N GLY A 216 9.13 7.06 3.68
CA GLY A 216 8.56 8.25 3.04
C GLY A 216 8.68 9.49 3.91
N TRP A 217 7.59 10.26 4.04
CA TRP A 217 7.56 11.48 4.84
C TRP A 217 7.74 11.22 6.34
N ALA A 218 7.37 10.03 6.83
CA ALA A 218 7.58 9.67 8.22
C ALA A 218 9.07 9.55 8.58
N PHE A 219 9.96 9.27 7.62
CA PHE A 219 11.40 9.25 7.89
C PHE A 219 11.95 10.65 8.23
N CYS A 220 11.43 11.67 7.55
CA CYS A 220 11.75 13.08 7.82
C CYS A 220 11.28 13.50 9.22
N ASN A 221 10.18 12.90 9.70
CA ASN A 221 9.54 13.23 10.97
C ASN A 221 9.71 12.14 12.05
N LYS A 222 10.65 11.21 11.90
CA LYS A 222 10.73 9.98 12.73
C LYS A 222 10.77 10.25 14.23
N VAL A 223 11.57 11.24 14.66
CA VAL A 223 11.69 11.61 16.08
C VAL A 223 10.39 12.22 16.61
N ALA A 224 9.56 12.84 15.77
CA ALA A 224 8.27 13.41 16.14
C ALA A 224 7.12 12.37 16.13
N LEU A 225 7.13 11.44 15.17
CA LEU A 225 5.97 10.59 14.87
C LEU A 225 6.07 9.17 15.39
N LEU A 226 7.26 8.59 15.56
CA LEU A 226 7.35 7.21 16.03
C LEU A 226 6.81 7.11 17.48
N PRO A 227 5.80 6.28 17.76
CA PRO A 227 5.31 6.07 19.11
C PRO A 227 6.40 5.49 20.01
N THR A 228 6.32 5.78 21.31
CA THR A 228 7.23 5.21 22.32
C THR A 228 6.93 3.75 22.58
N LYS A 229 7.87 3.04 23.22
CA LYS A 229 7.69 1.62 23.57
C LYS A 229 6.48 1.43 24.49
N ALA A 230 6.29 2.33 25.45
CA ALA A 230 5.15 2.29 26.38
C ALA A 230 3.81 2.46 25.65
N GLN A 231 3.72 3.42 24.72
CA GLN A 231 2.52 3.62 23.91
C GLN A 231 2.19 2.40 23.05
N VAL A 232 3.22 1.78 22.46
CA VAL A 232 3.07 0.59 21.63
C VAL A 232 2.58 -0.63 22.46
N GLN A 233 3.13 -0.83 23.66
CA GLN A 233 2.67 -1.90 24.57
C GLN A 233 1.22 -1.69 25.05
N GLN A 234 0.85 -0.45 25.36
CA GLN A 234 -0.53 -0.11 25.71
C GLN A 234 -1.48 -0.33 24.53
N ALA A 235 -1.07 0.08 23.33
CA ALA A 235 -1.82 -0.14 22.09
C ALA A 235 -2.07 -1.63 21.84
N GLU A 236 -1.08 -2.50 22.06
CA GLU A 236 -1.26 -3.96 21.95
C GLU A 236 -2.40 -4.46 22.81
N THR A 237 -2.42 -4.02 24.07
CA THR A 237 -3.39 -4.45 25.07
C THR A 237 -4.81 -4.03 24.65
N ILE A 238 -4.95 -2.77 24.21
CA ILE A 238 -6.23 -2.22 23.75
C ILE A 238 -6.72 -2.94 22.49
N VAL A 239 -5.85 -3.15 21.51
CA VAL A 239 -6.18 -3.82 20.26
C VAL A 239 -6.60 -5.27 20.50
N ARG A 240 -5.85 -6.03 21.33
CA ARG A 240 -6.20 -7.42 21.64
C ARG A 240 -7.58 -7.51 22.28
N ALA A 241 -7.88 -6.64 23.25
CA ALA A 241 -9.19 -6.56 23.87
C ALA A 241 -10.30 -6.21 22.85
N ALA A 242 -10.01 -5.31 21.90
CA ALA A 242 -10.94 -4.95 20.84
C ALA A 242 -11.19 -6.10 19.85
N GLN A 243 -10.15 -6.84 19.45
CA GLN A 243 -10.25 -8.01 18.58
C GLN A 243 -11.12 -9.12 19.20
N GLU A 244 -10.99 -9.36 20.51
CA GLU A 244 -11.85 -10.28 21.26
C GLU A 244 -13.30 -9.78 21.25
N ARG A 245 -13.52 -8.53 21.66
CA ARG A 245 -14.86 -7.91 21.80
C ARG A 245 -15.60 -7.83 20.47
N LEU A 246 -14.91 -7.64 19.36
CA LEU A 246 -15.47 -7.37 18.03
C LEU A 246 -15.44 -8.57 17.08
N ARG A 247 -15.00 -9.74 17.56
CA ARG A 247 -14.94 -10.97 16.75
C ARG A 247 -16.29 -11.24 16.07
N GLY A 248 -16.26 -11.40 14.74
CA GLY A 248 -17.44 -11.64 13.91
C GLY A 248 -18.30 -10.40 13.60
N ARG A 249 -17.99 -9.23 14.16
CA ARG A 249 -18.71 -7.96 13.91
C ARG A 249 -17.89 -6.95 13.11
N MET A 250 -16.64 -6.75 13.49
CA MET A 250 -15.69 -5.89 12.78
C MET A 250 -14.30 -6.50 12.88
N GLU A 251 -13.62 -6.69 11.75
CA GLU A 251 -12.26 -7.19 11.71
C GLU A 251 -11.29 -6.07 12.12
N VAL A 252 -10.56 -6.25 13.22
CA VAL A 252 -9.55 -5.29 13.67
C VAL A 252 -8.17 -5.83 13.31
N ILE A 253 -7.50 -5.20 12.36
CA ILE A 253 -6.15 -5.52 11.93
C ILE A 253 -5.18 -4.52 12.54
N TYR A 254 -4.14 -5.01 13.21
CA TYR A 254 -3.11 -4.15 13.78
C TYR A 254 -1.72 -4.52 13.25
N VAL A 255 -1.11 -3.56 12.58
CA VAL A 255 0.27 -3.66 12.08
C VAL A 255 1.20 -3.08 13.13
N TRP A 256 1.74 -3.97 13.96
CA TRP A 256 2.78 -3.65 14.95
C TRP A 256 4.02 -3.00 14.30
N PRO A 257 4.69 -2.04 14.97
CA PRO A 257 5.93 -1.45 14.49
C PRO A 257 7.12 -2.42 14.52
N ASP A 258 7.75 -2.66 13.37
CA ASP A 258 8.85 -3.63 13.26
C ASP A 258 10.08 -3.21 14.08
N TYR A 259 10.27 -1.92 14.34
CA TYR A 259 11.44 -1.40 15.07
C TYR A 259 11.49 -1.75 16.57
N TYR A 260 10.39 -2.23 17.16
CA TYR A 260 10.42 -2.79 18.52
C TYR A 260 10.45 -4.32 18.54
N ALA A 261 10.46 -4.97 17.37
CA ALA A 261 10.56 -6.43 17.29
C ALA A 261 12.01 -6.93 17.48
N GLU A 262 12.17 -8.21 17.82
CA GLU A 262 13.47 -8.88 17.81
C GLU A 262 13.81 -9.50 16.46
N ARG A 263 12.78 -9.87 15.70
CA ARG A 263 12.88 -10.41 14.35
C ARG A 263 11.91 -9.65 13.45
N PRO A 264 12.32 -9.27 12.23
CA PRO A 264 11.44 -8.56 11.32
C PRO A 264 10.36 -9.52 10.78
N LYS A 265 9.23 -8.95 10.37
CA LYS A 265 8.23 -9.66 9.57
C LYS A 265 8.65 -9.68 8.10
N PRO A 266 8.15 -10.64 7.28
CA PRO A 266 8.34 -10.56 5.84
C PRO A 266 7.56 -9.36 5.28
N CYS A 267 8.28 -8.28 4.98
CA CYS A 267 7.70 -7.06 4.42
C CYS A 267 6.95 -7.39 3.12
N LEU A 268 5.62 -7.17 3.11
CA LEU A 268 4.72 -7.54 2.02
C LEU A 268 4.89 -9.01 1.55
N TYR A 269 5.17 -9.93 2.47
CA TYR A 269 5.41 -11.36 2.21
C TYR A 269 6.66 -11.65 1.36
N GLY A 270 7.63 -10.73 1.37
CA GLY A 270 8.90 -10.82 0.65
C GLY A 270 8.94 -9.94 -0.61
N TRP A 271 10.13 -9.41 -0.91
CA TRP A 271 10.36 -8.50 -2.03
C TRP A 271 9.90 -9.10 -3.36
N GLY A 272 8.99 -8.40 -4.05
CA GLY A 272 8.49 -8.82 -5.35
C GLY A 272 7.90 -10.24 -5.36
N ARG A 273 7.33 -10.73 -4.25
CA ARG A 273 6.72 -12.07 -4.18
C ARG A 273 5.20 -12.10 -4.31
N ARG A 274 4.50 -11.19 -3.62
CA ARG A 274 3.03 -11.18 -3.57
C ARG A 274 2.38 -9.89 -4.01
N TYR A 275 3.11 -8.78 -3.98
CA TYR A 275 2.57 -7.47 -4.32
C TYR A 275 3.47 -6.77 -5.32
N LEU A 276 2.86 -5.94 -6.15
CA LEU A 276 3.55 -4.92 -6.93
C LEU A 276 2.79 -3.60 -6.85
N THR A 277 3.49 -2.52 -7.16
CA THR A 277 2.92 -1.17 -7.25
C THR A 277 3.20 -0.61 -8.63
N ILE A 278 2.23 0.07 -9.23
CA ILE A 278 2.43 0.81 -10.48
C ILE A 278 2.21 2.27 -10.17
N THR A 279 3.21 3.10 -10.46
CA THR A 279 3.15 4.54 -10.19
C THR A 279 2.30 5.27 -11.24
N PRO A 280 1.95 6.55 -11.02
CA PRO A 280 1.13 7.29 -11.99
C PRO A 280 1.75 7.33 -13.38
N GLU A 281 3.08 7.34 -13.47
CA GLU A 281 3.86 7.38 -14.70
C GLU A 281 4.06 5.99 -15.36
N GLY A 282 3.67 4.92 -14.67
CA GLY A 282 3.74 3.55 -15.18
C GLY A 282 5.01 2.77 -14.81
N GLU A 283 5.88 3.29 -13.95
CA GLU A 283 6.97 2.49 -13.38
C GLU A 283 6.41 1.42 -12.44
N VAL A 284 6.95 0.21 -12.52
CA VAL A 284 6.50 -0.93 -11.72
C VAL A 284 7.50 -1.21 -10.61
N LEU A 285 7.03 -1.19 -9.37
CA LEU A 285 7.84 -1.32 -8.17
C LEU A 285 7.54 -2.64 -7.45
N PRO A 286 8.57 -3.31 -6.88
CA PRO A 286 8.38 -4.49 -6.02
C PRO A 286 7.67 -4.20 -4.69
N CYS A 287 7.67 -2.93 -4.27
CA CYS A 287 6.88 -2.41 -3.15
C CYS A 287 6.71 -0.89 -3.31
N GLN A 288 5.70 -0.31 -2.66
CA GLN A 288 5.36 1.12 -2.77
C GLN A 288 6.54 2.07 -2.51
N THR A 289 7.45 1.70 -1.61
CA THR A 289 8.55 2.57 -1.17
C THR A 289 9.90 2.26 -1.85
N ALA A 290 9.93 1.37 -2.85
CA ALA A 290 11.17 0.87 -3.45
C ALA A 290 12.06 1.99 -4.02
N ARG A 291 11.47 3.10 -4.49
CA ARG A 291 12.18 4.28 -5.02
C ARG A 291 13.16 4.93 -4.04
N VAL A 292 13.05 4.62 -2.74
CA VAL A 292 14.04 5.10 -1.77
C VAL A 292 15.43 4.54 -2.04
N ILE A 293 15.53 3.41 -2.76
CA ILE A 293 16.80 2.77 -3.11
C ILE A 293 17.27 3.35 -4.46
N PRO A 294 18.30 4.22 -4.48
CA PRO A 294 18.64 5.02 -5.66
C PRO A 294 19.24 4.20 -6.80
N ASN A 295 19.87 3.06 -6.50
CA ASN A 295 20.56 2.22 -7.48
C ASN A 295 19.67 1.12 -8.08
N LEU A 296 18.36 1.22 -7.93
CA LEU A 296 17.40 0.34 -8.61
C LEU A 296 16.77 1.08 -9.79
N HIS A 297 16.90 0.51 -10.98
CA HIS A 297 16.17 0.94 -12.15
C HIS A 297 14.82 0.22 -12.21
N PHE A 298 13.72 0.96 -12.34
CA PHE A 298 12.37 0.39 -12.43
C PHE A 298 11.85 0.47 -13.86
N ASP A 299 11.46 -0.68 -14.40
CA ASP A 299 10.90 -0.76 -15.75
C ASP A 299 9.48 -0.18 -15.81
N ASN A 300 9.13 0.34 -16.99
CA ASN A 300 7.85 0.99 -17.24
C ASN A 300 6.93 0.12 -18.10
N VAL A 301 5.63 0.10 -17.76
CA VAL A 301 4.59 -0.63 -18.51
C VAL A 301 4.42 -0.17 -19.97
N ARG A 302 4.90 1.02 -20.33
CA ARG A 302 4.94 1.52 -21.71
C ARG A 302 5.99 0.83 -22.57
N GLN A 303 7.03 0.28 -21.94
CA GLN A 303 8.18 -0.32 -22.62
C GLN A 303 8.14 -1.85 -22.55
N HIS A 304 7.61 -2.40 -21.46
CA HIS A 304 7.56 -3.84 -21.22
C HIS A 304 6.18 -4.27 -20.75
N SER A 305 5.79 -5.50 -21.07
CA SER A 305 4.57 -6.10 -20.51
C SER A 305 4.74 -6.35 -19.00
N LEU A 306 3.64 -6.29 -18.26
CA LEU A 306 3.67 -6.47 -16.81
C LEU A 306 4.22 -7.86 -16.40
N ALA A 307 3.94 -8.88 -17.19
CA ALA A 307 4.47 -10.23 -17.00
C ALA A 307 5.99 -10.27 -17.14
N TRP A 308 6.55 -9.59 -18.14
CA TRP A 308 8.00 -9.49 -18.32
C TRP A 308 8.63 -8.78 -17.13
N ILE A 309 8.07 -7.64 -16.72
CA ILE A 309 8.60 -6.86 -15.60
C ILE A 309 8.59 -7.70 -14.31
N TRP A 310 7.47 -8.35 -14.00
CA TRP A 310 7.36 -9.19 -12.82
C TRP A 310 8.38 -10.34 -12.80
N GLN A 311 8.63 -10.98 -13.94
CA GLN A 311 9.45 -12.19 -14.01
C GLN A 311 10.94 -11.91 -14.22
N ARG A 312 11.29 -10.84 -14.94
CA ARG A 312 12.64 -10.64 -15.51
C ARG A 312 13.26 -9.28 -15.21
N SER A 313 12.53 -8.32 -14.64
CA SER A 313 13.15 -7.03 -14.32
C SER A 313 14.21 -7.17 -13.25
N ALA A 314 15.32 -6.46 -13.44
CA ALA A 314 16.42 -6.44 -12.48
C ALA A 314 15.95 -5.97 -11.09
N ALA A 315 15.00 -5.03 -11.02
CA ALA A 315 14.46 -4.51 -9.76
C ALA A 315 13.72 -5.59 -8.95
N PHE A 316 12.91 -6.42 -9.62
CA PHE A 316 12.18 -7.48 -8.95
C PHE A 316 13.09 -8.65 -8.59
N GLU A 317 14.05 -9.01 -9.44
CA GLU A 317 14.99 -10.11 -9.16
C GLU A 317 15.98 -9.77 -8.04
N ARG A 318 16.42 -8.50 -7.93
CA ARG A 318 17.53 -8.07 -7.05
C ARG A 318 17.47 -8.61 -5.63
N PHE A 319 16.28 -8.59 -5.00
CA PHE A 319 16.08 -9.02 -3.62
C PHE A 319 15.04 -10.14 -3.47
N ARG A 320 14.69 -10.82 -4.57
CA ARG A 320 13.74 -11.92 -4.54
C ARG A 320 14.42 -13.23 -4.10
N GLY A 321 13.77 -13.97 -3.21
CA GLY A 321 14.33 -15.19 -2.63
C GLY A 321 15.42 -14.89 -1.58
N SER A 322 16.33 -15.84 -1.37
CA SER A 322 17.35 -15.79 -0.31
C SER A 322 18.80 -15.73 -0.81
N HIS A 323 19.04 -15.92 -2.11
CA HIS A 323 20.38 -16.07 -2.69
C HIS A 323 21.27 -14.81 -2.59
N TRP A 324 20.66 -13.63 -2.57
CA TRP A 324 21.34 -12.33 -2.48
C TRP A 324 21.81 -11.99 -1.06
N MET A 325 21.31 -12.70 -0.05
CA MET A 325 21.45 -12.28 1.35
C MET A 325 22.90 -12.33 1.84
N PRO A 326 23.38 -11.30 2.58
CA PRO A 326 24.65 -11.37 3.30
C PRO A 326 24.49 -12.11 4.63
N GLU A 327 25.59 -12.34 5.34
CA GLU A 327 25.51 -12.73 6.75
C GLU A 327 24.94 -11.60 7.62
N PRO A 328 24.20 -11.92 8.71
CA PRO A 328 23.86 -13.26 9.20
C PRO A 328 22.68 -13.93 8.49
N CYS A 329 21.99 -13.25 7.57
CA CYS A 329 20.79 -13.77 6.90
C CYS A 329 21.11 -15.01 6.05
N ARG A 330 22.28 -15.05 5.41
CA ARG A 330 22.71 -16.15 4.55
C ARG A 330 22.72 -17.48 5.29
N SER A 331 23.24 -17.56 6.51
CA SER A 331 23.22 -18.80 7.30
C SER A 331 22.03 -18.90 8.27
N CYS A 332 21.10 -17.95 8.27
CA CYS A 332 19.97 -17.92 9.21
C CYS A 332 18.86 -18.91 8.82
N PRO A 333 18.30 -19.69 9.76
CA PRO A 333 17.16 -20.58 9.49
C PRO A 333 15.87 -19.84 9.13
N LEU A 334 15.76 -18.53 9.44
CA LEU A 334 14.57 -17.71 9.16
C LEU A 334 14.60 -17.03 7.78
N ARG A 335 15.67 -17.18 7.01
CA ARG A 335 15.92 -16.43 5.77
C ARG A 335 14.84 -16.58 4.69
N GLU A 336 14.11 -17.70 4.69
CA GLU A 336 12.99 -17.96 3.76
C GLU A 336 11.61 -17.69 4.38
N GLN A 337 11.58 -17.25 5.64
CA GLN A 337 10.36 -16.89 6.37
C GLN A 337 10.19 -15.37 6.43
N ASP A 338 11.23 -14.65 6.87
CA ASP A 338 11.20 -13.18 7.01
C ASP A 338 11.83 -12.44 5.81
N PHE A 339 12.51 -13.17 4.92
CA PHE A 339 13.23 -12.64 3.77
C PHE A 339 14.21 -11.50 4.13
N GLY A 340 14.80 -11.58 5.32
CA GLY A 340 15.75 -10.61 5.86
C GLY A 340 15.12 -9.31 6.37
N GLY A 341 13.79 -9.16 6.31
CA GLY A 341 13.05 -7.94 6.66
C GLY A 341 12.92 -6.94 5.49
N CYS A 342 12.66 -5.67 5.80
CA CYS A 342 12.39 -4.64 4.81
C CYS A 342 13.68 -4.08 4.17
N ARG A 343 13.79 -4.18 2.83
CA ARG A 343 14.95 -3.64 2.07
C ARG A 343 15.02 -2.11 2.11
N CYS A 344 13.86 -1.45 2.11
CA CYS A 344 13.77 0.00 2.19
C CYS A 344 14.23 0.54 3.55
N GLN A 345 13.87 -0.12 4.66
CA GLN A 345 14.36 0.22 6.00
C GLN A 345 15.86 -0.05 6.13
N ALA A 346 16.33 -1.19 5.62
CA ALA A 346 17.76 -1.51 5.57
C ALA A 346 18.56 -0.42 4.84
N PHE A 347 18.10 0.02 3.67
CA PHE A 347 18.75 1.10 2.95
C PHE A 347 18.76 2.42 3.74
N LEU A 348 17.61 2.87 4.24
CA LEU A 348 17.48 4.15 4.94
C LEU A 348 18.37 4.26 6.18
N LEU A 349 18.59 3.15 6.88
CA LEU A 349 19.40 3.15 8.09
C LEU A 349 20.86 2.79 7.83
N THR A 350 21.16 1.95 6.84
CA THR A 350 22.50 1.42 6.63
C THR A 350 23.25 2.05 5.46
N GLY A 351 22.54 2.57 4.47
CA GLY A 351 23.06 3.00 3.18
C GLY A 351 23.07 1.91 2.11
N ASP A 352 22.76 0.65 2.47
CA ASP A 352 22.71 -0.49 1.56
C ASP A 352 21.46 -1.34 1.80
N ALA A 353 20.66 -1.54 0.74
CA ALA A 353 19.44 -2.34 0.78
C ALA A 353 19.70 -3.85 0.95
N ALA A 354 20.91 -4.33 0.63
CA ALA A 354 21.30 -5.72 0.82
C ALA A 354 21.56 -6.08 2.30
N ASN A 355 21.82 -5.10 3.16
CA ASN A 355 22.08 -5.35 4.57
C ASN A 355 20.87 -5.96 5.29
N THR A 356 21.14 -6.73 6.34
CA THR A 356 20.10 -7.22 7.25
C THR A 356 19.33 -6.03 7.86
N ASP A 357 17.99 -6.11 7.82
CA ASP A 357 17.13 -5.08 8.38
C ASP A 357 17.52 -4.80 9.86
N PRO A 358 17.84 -3.56 10.24
CA PRO A 358 18.20 -3.19 11.61
C PRO A 358 17.13 -3.49 12.67
N ALA A 359 15.88 -3.73 12.26
CA ALA A 359 14.85 -4.28 13.16
C ALA A 359 15.24 -5.66 13.73
N CYS A 360 16.01 -6.46 12.98
CA CYS A 360 16.51 -7.74 13.45
C CYS A 360 17.57 -7.58 14.55
N SER A 361 17.46 -8.37 15.63
CA SER A 361 18.44 -8.36 16.72
C SER A 361 19.86 -8.75 16.28
N LEU A 362 19.96 -9.51 15.19
CA LEU A 362 21.22 -10.02 14.66
C LEU A 362 21.88 -9.06 13.67
N SER A 363 21.21 -7.96 13.28
CA SER A 363 21.78 -7.00 12.34
C SER A 363 23.02 -6.33 12.95
N PRO A 364 24.16 -6.28 12.25
CA PRO A 364 25.34 -5.55 12.71
C PRO A 364 25.07 -4.03 12.80
N HIS A 365 24.01 -3.54 12.15
CA HIS A 365 23.62 -2.14 12.14
C HIS A 365 22.50 -1.81 13.12
N ARG A 366 22.08 -2.75 13.98
CA ARG A 366 21.00 -2.53 14.96
C ARG A 366 21.23 -1.29 15.84
N ALA A 367 22.47 -0.98 16.17
CA ALA A 367 22.82 0.22 16.95
C ALA A 367 22.28 1.52 16.34
N ARG A 368 22.19 1.62 15.00
CA ARG A 368 21.63 2.80 14.31
C ARG A 368 20.13 2.97 14.59
N LEU A 369 19.39 1.86 14.60
CA LEU A 369 17.98 1.87 14.98
C LEU A 369 17.82 2.23 16.46
N LEU A 370 18.62 1.60 17.33
CA LEU A 370 18.57 1.87 18.77
C LEU A 370 18.87 3.34 19.11
N ALA A 371 19.76 4.00 18.37
CA ALA A 371 20.02 5.43 18.53
C ALA A 371 18.78 6.28 18.25
N ILE A 372 18.04 6.00 17.16
CA ILE A 372 16.79 6.70 16.83
C ILE A 372 15.74 6.45 17.91
N LEU A 373 15.60 5.20 18.37
CA LEU A 373 14.64 4.88 19.42
C LEU A 373 15.02 5.53 20.75
N SER A 374 16.29 5.57 21.11
CA SER A 374 16.77 6.28 22.30
C SER A 374 16.43 7.76 22.24
N GLU A 375 16.60 8.40 21.07
CA GLU A 375 16.21 9.81 20.88
C GLU A 375 14.69 10.01 21.01
N VAL A 376 13.89 9.10 20.43
CA VAL A 376 12.43 9.09 20.58
C VAL A 376 12.02 9.02 22.06
N GLU A 377 12.62 8.12 22.84
CA GLU A 377 12.30 7.95 24.27
C GLU A 377 12.76 9.16 25.10
N GLN A 378 13.97 9.67 24.86
CA GLN A 378 14.54 10.82 25.60
C GLN A 378 13.72 12.10 25.38
N GLN A 379 13.38 12.41 24.13
CA GLN A 379 12.56 13.58 23.81
C GLN A 379 11.16 13.47 24.42
N SER A 380 10.59 12.26 24.46
CA SER A 380 9.27 12.04 25.07
C SER A 380 9.30 12.26 26.59
N GLY A 381 10.42 11.94 27.26
CA GLY A 381 10.60 12.18 28.69
C GLY A 381 10.92 13.63 29.06
N SER A 382 11.51 14.42 28.14
CA SER A 382 11.95 15.79 28.43
C SER A 382 10.85 16.85 28.29
N SER A 383 9.82 16.61 27.47
CA SER A 383 8.77 17.60 27.22
C SER A 383 7.41 16.96 26.88
N PRO A 384 6.30 17.40 27.52
CA PRO A 384 4.94 16.96 27.17
C PRO A 384 4.59 17.14 25.68
N SER A 385 5.15 18.18 25.03
CA SER A 385 4.95 18.46 23.60
C SER A 385 5.56 17.41 22.68
N PHE A 386 6.60 16.70 23.13
CA PHE A 386 7.18 15.61 22.36
C PHE A 386 6.44 14.29 22.57
N HIS A 387 5.86 14.08 23.76
CA HIS A 387 4.96 12.96 24.03
C HIS A 387 3.66 13.07 23.22
N ARG A 388 3.16 14.29 22.98
CA ARG A 388 2.01 14.56 22.12
C ARG A 388 2.37 15.66 21.10
N PRO A 389 2.85 15.29 19.89
CA PRO A 389 3.37 16.24 18.91
C PRO A 389 2.32 17.17 18.29
N PHE A 390 1.04 16.96 18.58
CA PHE A 390 -0.08 17.80 18.14
C PHE A 390 -0.86 18.25 19.36
N ALA A 391 -1.28 19.50 19.38
CA ALA A 391 -2.22 19.99 20.38
C ALA A 391 -3.64 19.46 20.09
N PRO A 392 -4.60 19.57 21.03
CA PRO A 392 -5.99 19.17 20.79
C PRO A 392 -6.65 19.89 19.60
N ASP A 393 -6.22 21.13 19.30
CA ASP A 393 -6.66 21.90 18.15
C ASP A 393 -6.01 21.46 16.81
N GLY A 394 -5.15 20.44 16.84
CA GLY A 394 -4.47 19.89 15.67
C GLY A 394 -3.18 20.61 15.26
N ARG A 395 -2.79 21.72 15.92
CA ARG A 395 -1.54 22.40 15.57
C ARG A 395 -0.32 21.58 16.00
N PRO A 396 0.75 21.51 15.20
CA PRO A 396 1.98 20.85 15.59
C PRO A 396 2.62 21.62 16.76
N LEU A 397 3.00 20.91 17.82
CA LEU A 397 3.70 21.47 18.99
C LEU A 397 5.23 21.44 18.86
N ILE A 398 5.72 20.73 17.83
CA ILE A 398 7.12 20.63 17.46
C ILE A 398 7.23 20.76 15.93
N PRO A 399 8.41 21.09 15.37
CA PRO A 399 8.59 21.13 13.92
C PRO A 399 8.25 19.80 13.25
N ILE A 400 7.28 19.82 12.33
CA ILE A 400 6.84 18.65 11.54
C ILE A 400 6.76 19.08 10.07
N LEU A 401 7.36 18.28 9.20
CA LEU A 401 7.33 18.46 7.76
C LEU A 401 6.08 17.80 7.18
N PHE A 402 5.17 18.61 6.64
CA PHE A 402 3.97 18.14 5.95
C PHE A 402 4.27 17.84 4.49
N ARG A 403 3.57 16.85 3.93
CA ARG A 403 3.70 16.49 2.52
C ARG A 403 3.40 17.70 1.65
N THR A 404 4.33 18.02 0.75
CA THR A 404 4.13 19.03 -0.28
C THR A 404 3.24 18.47 -1.37
N ASN A 405 2.13 19.15 -1.65
CA ASN A 405 1.36 18.87 -2.86
C ASN A 405 2.03 19.54 -4.05
N PRO A 406 2.07 18.89 -5.23
CA PRO A 406 2.32 19.63 -6.46
C PRO A 406 1.32 20.77 -6.52
N LYS A 407 1.79 22.01 -6.80
CA LYS A 407 0.94 23.21 -6.83
C LYS A 407 -0.36 22.83 -7.52
N SER A 408 -1.47 22.83 -6.77
CA SER A 408 -2.79 22.76 -7.38
C SER A 408 -2.83 23.89 -8.41
N CYS A 409 -3.08 23.54 -9.66
CA CYS A 409 -3.30 24.51 -10.74
C CYS A 409 -4.39 25.52 -10.35
N PRO A 410 -4.33 26.74 -10.89
CA PRO A 410 -4.88 27.95 -10.29
C PRO A 410 -6.42 27.97 -10.26
N GLY A 411 -6.98 28.46 -9.15
CA GLY A 411 -8.42 28.71 -9.00
C GLY A 411 -8.98 28.39 -7.61
N GLU A 412 -8.24 28.69 -6.54
CA GLU A 412 -8.85 28.92 -5.21
C GLU A 412 -9.37 30.35 -5.12
#